data_AF-A0A410MHJ5-F1
#
_entry.id   AF-A0A410MHJ5-F1
#
_cell.length_a   1.000
_cell.length_b   1.000
_cell.length_c   1.000
_cell.angle_alpha   90.00
_cell.angle_beta   90.00
_cell.angle_gamma   90.00
#
_symmetry.space_group_name_H-M   'P 1'
#
loop_
_entity.id
_entity.type
_entity.pdbx_description
1 polymer ?
#
loop_
_entity_poly.entity_id
_entity_poly.type
_entity_poly.pdbx_seq_one_letter_code
_entity_poly.pdbx_strand_id
1 'polypeptide(L)'
;MRKWMTPVMYTLIGLAIFFVAIQLFTNTSSFLTSIVMMIGIAALLYGAIYFFFLRNRGFGGGTGGNRNDMKKYKQAVKQSKQKYKQPSPPVKKTNAAKTPAKSSPFSKKKRKRTNTPQLRVIEGNKSKDKNRATF
;
A
#
# COMPACT_ATOMS: atom_id res chain seq x y z
N MET A 1 -51.46 -7.35 13.61
CA MET A 1 -50.37 -8.25 14.04
C MET A 1 -49.43 -7.66 15.11
N ARG A 2 -49.04 -6.37 15.08
CA ARG A 2 -48.13 -5.76 16.09
C ARG A 2 -48.62 -5.72 17.55
N LYS A 3 -49.94 -5.61 17.80
CA LYS A 3 -50.50 -5.41 19.16
C LYS A 3 -50.36 -6.61 20.10
N TRP A 4 -50.15 -7.81 19.55
CA TRP A 4 -49.93 -9.03 20.34
C TRP A 4 -48.47 -9.22 20.75
N MET A 5 -47.54 -8.58 20.04
CA MET A 5 -46.11 -8.71 20.31
C MET A 5 -45.66 -7.83 21.49
N THR A 6 -46.34 -6.71 21.72
CA THR A 6 -46.08 -5.79 22.84
C THR A 6 -46.26 -6.43 24.22
N PRO A 7 -47.38 -7.10 24.57
CA PRO A 7 -47.50 -7.75 25.87
C PRO A 7 -46.50 -8.88 26.03
N VAL A 8 -46.24 -9.68 24.99
CA VAL A 8 -45.25 -10.76 25.03
C VAL A 8 -43.85 -10.22 25.34
N MET A 9 -43.45 -9.11 24.73
CA MET A 9 -42.16 -8.50 25.05
C MET A 9 -42.09 -7.99 26.49
N TYR A 10 -43.15 -7.36 27.01
CA TYR A 10 -43.17 -6.96 28.41
C TYR A 10 -43.12 -8.16 29.37
N THR A 11 -43.77 -9.27 29.04
CA THR A 11 -43.68 -10.50 29.82
C THR A 11 -42.26 -11.08 29.79
N LEU A 12 -41.60 -11.12 28.63
CA LEU A 12 -40.22 -11.59 28.50
C LEU A 12 -39.25 -10.72 29.27
N ILE A 13 -39.38 -9.40 29.18
CA ILE A 13 -38.55 -8.46 29.92
C ILE A 13 -38.79 -8.61 31.43
N GLY A 14 -40.05 -8.67 31.85
CA GLY A 14 -40.41 -8.88 33.26
C GLY A 14 -39.86 -10.19 33.82
N LEU A 15 -39.97 -11.29 33.05
CA LEU A 15 -39.45 -12.59 33.43
C LEU A 15 -37.91 -12.59 33.48
N ALA A 16 -37.25 -11.91 32.55
CA ALA A 16 -35.79 -11.77 32.55
C ALA A 16 -35.30 -11.02 33.80
N ILE A 17 -35.94 -9.89 34.14
CA ILE A 17 -35.61 -9.12 35.35
C ILE A 17 -35.85 -9.97 36.60
N PHE A 18 -36.99 -10.66 36.67
CA PHE A 18 -37.35 -11.52 37.80
C PHE A 18 -36.34 -12.66 38.00
N PHE A 19 -35.95 -13.32 36.91
CA PHE A 19 -34.94 -14.38 36.94
C PHE A 19 -33.57 -13.86 37.41
N VAL A 20 -33.14 -12.71 36.89
CA VAL A 20 -31.89 -12.06 37.31
C VAL A 20 -31.94 -11.69 38.79
N ALA A 21 -33.07 -11.16 39.27
CA ALA A 21 -33.23 -10.83 40.69
C ALA A 21 -33.11 -12.07 41.57
N ILE A 22 -33.77 -13.19 41.23
CA ILE A 22 -33.64 -14.45 41.96
C ILE A 22 -32.19 -14.94 41.95
N GLN A 23 -31.56 -15.00 40.77
CA GLN A 23 -30.18 -15.44 40.63
C GLN A 23 -29.23 -14.60 41.49
N LEU A 24 -29.49 -13.29 41.60
CA LEU A 24 -28.70 -12.38 42.40
C LEU A 24 -28.84 -12.66 43.90
N PHE A 25 -30.00 -13.08 44.41
CA PHE A 25 -30.17 -13.41 45.83
C PHE A 25 -29.75 -14.84 46.17
N THR A 26 -29.96 -15.80 45.28
CA THR A 26 -29.63 -17.21 45.55
C THR A 26 -28.16 -17.54 45.33
N ASN A 27 -27.51 -16.89 44.34
CA ASN A 27 -26.15 -17.25 43.90
C ASN A 27 -25.37 -16.00 43.44
N THR A 28 -25.34 -14.95 44.27
CA THR A 28 -24.69 -13.67 43.96
C THR A 28 -23.21 -13.83 43.56
N SER A 29 -22.47 -14.63 44.32
CA SER A 29 -21.02 -14.81 44.15
C SER A 29 -20.70 -15.47 42.81
N SER A 30 -21.41 -16.54 42.46
CA SER A 30 -21.27 -17.24 41.17
C SER A 30 -21.70 -16.35 40.00
N PHE A 31 -22.81 -15.62 40.15
CA PHE A 31 -23.27 -14.69 39.12
C PHE A 31 -22.24 -13.59 38.83
N LEU A 32 -21.69 -12.94 39.86
CA LEU A 32 -20.73 -11.86 39.69
C LEU A 32 -19.39 -12.36 39.13
N THR A 33 -18.91 -13.50 39.62
CA THR A 33 -17.70 -14.13 39.08
C THR A 33 -17.89 -14.56 37.62
N SER A 34 -19.08 -15.03 37.24
CA SER A 34 -19.38 -15.37 35.84
C SER A 34 -19.32 -14.16 34.91
N ILE A 35 -19.81 -12.99 35.35
CA ILE A 35 -19.74 -11.74 34.59
C ILE A 35 -18.28 -11.31 34.41
N VAL A 36 -17.51 -11.32 35.49
CA VAL A 36 -16.08 -10.96 35.45
C VAL A 36 -15.32 -11.92 34.55
N MET A 37 -15.58 -13.23 34.64
CA MET A 37 -14.98 -14.24 33.77
C MET A 37 -15.37 -14.04 32.31
N MET A 38 -16.64 -13.74 32.01
CA MET A 38 -17.10 -13.47 30.65
C MET A 38 -16.36 -12.27 30.05
N ILE A 39 -16.28 -11.16 30.80
CA ILE A 39 -15.55 -9.96 30.39
C ILE A 39 -14.05 -10.26 30.26
N GLY A 40 -13.48 -11.00 31.20
CA GLY A 40 -12.07 -11.40 31.19
C GLY A 40 -11.71 -12.26 29.97
N ILE A 41 -12.54 -13.25 29.64
CA ILE A 41 -12.37 -14.10 28.46
C ILE A 41 -12.55 -13.28 27.18
N ALA A 42 -13.57 -12.42 27.11
CA ALA A 42 -13.78 -11.53 25.96
C ALA A 42 -12.59 -10.58 25.75
N ALA A 43 -12.05 -10.00 26.82
CA ALA A 43 -10.87 -9.15 26.79
C ALA A 43 -9.62 -9.93 26.40
N LEU A 44 -9.44 -11.16 26.89
CA LEU A 44 -8.34 -12.04 26.51
C LEU A 44 -8.42 -12.45 25.04
N LEU A 45 -9.60 -12.82 24.53
CA LEU A 45 -9.79 -13.17 23.13
C LEU A 45 -9.58 -11.95 22.23
N TYR A 46 -10.15 -10.80 22.57
CA TYR A 46 -9.92 -9.55 21.86
C TYR A 46 -8.44 -9.16 21.89
N GLY A 47 -7.80 -9.26 23.06
CA GLY A 47 -6.38 -9.00 23.26
C GLY A 47 -5.49 -9.95 22.47
N ALA A 48 -5.82 -11.24 22.42
CA ALA A 48 -5.09 -12.24 21.64
C ALA A 48 -5.26 -11.98 20.14
N ILE A 49 -6.47 -11.69 19.66
CA ILE A 49 -6.71 -11.34 18.25
C ILE A 49 -5.97 -10.04 17.91
N TYR A 50 -6.06 -9.02 18.76
CA TYR A 50 -5.34 -7.77 18.59
C TYR A 50 -3.82 -7.98 18.58
N PHE A 51 -3.30 -8.81 19.49
CA PHE A 51 -1.87 -9.06 19.61
C PHE A 51 -1.33 -9.94 18.46
N PHE A 52 -2.06 -10.95 18.01
CA PHE A 52 -1.60 -11.82 16.92
C PHE A 52 -1.85 -11.21 15.53
N PHE A 53 -3.02 -10.63 15.29
CA PHE A 53 -3.40 -10.12 13.97
C PHE A 53 -3.12 -8.63 13.78
N LEU A 54 -3.29 -7.79 14.82
CA LEU A 54 -3.20 -6.33 14.68
C LEU A 54 -1.85 -5.75 15.14
N ARG A 55 -1.12 -6.41 16.06
CA ARG A 55 0.24 -5.99 16.50
C ARG A 55 1.22 -6.00 15.34
N ASN A 56 1.18 -7.04 14.50
CA ASN A 56 2.05 -7.15 13.34
C ASN A 56 1.55 -6.35 12.13
N ARG A 57 0.32 -5.81 12.18
CA ARG A 57 -0.27 -5.04 11.09
C ARG A 57 -0.46 -3.55 11.39
N GLY A 58 -0.01 -3.06 12.54
CA GLY A 58 0.04 -1.62 12.84
C GLY A 58 -1.34 -0.97 12.78
N PHE A 59 -2.33 -1.55 13.44
CA PHE A 59 -3.66 -0.96 13.56
C PHE A 59 -3.83 -0.22 14.89
N GLY A 60 -3.02 0.82 15.07
CA GLY A 60 -3.54 2.07 15.60
C GLY A 60 -4.14 2.81 14.41
N GLY A 61 -5.34 3.38 14.56
CA GLY A 61 -5.93 4.22 13.52
C GLY A 61 -4.91 5.23 12.98
N GLY A 62 -4.62 5.11 11.68
CA GLY A 62 -3.68 5.98 10.98
C GLY A 62 -2.21 5.63 11.18
N THR A 63 -1.45 5.61 10.07
CA THR A 63 0.02 5.74 10.04
C THR A 63 0.89 4.47 10.20
N GLY A 64 0.32 3.25 10.21
CA GLY A 64 1.10 2.00 10.19
C GLY A 64 1.81 1.66 8.86
N GLY A 65 1.36 2.23 7.74
CA GLY A 65 2.00 2.09 6.42
C GLY A 65 3.24 2.97 6.21
N ASN A 66 3.38 4.03 7.02
CA ASN A 66 4.34 5.09 6.73
C ASN A 66 5.81 4.68 6.96
N ARG A 67 6.08 3.66 7.81
CA ARG A 67 7.47 3.25 8.07
C ARG A 67 8.13 2.58 6.87
N ASN A 68 7.37 1.84 6.07
CA ASN A 68 7.88 1.23 4.84
C ASN A 68 7.88 2.23 3.69
N ASP A 69 6.85 3.06 3.58
CA ASP A 69 6.76 4.05 2.50
C ASP A 69 7.80 5.17 2.65
N MET A 70 8.07 5.62 3.88
CA MET A 70 9.16 6.54 4.17
C MET A 70 10.54 5.95 3.85
N LYS A 71 10.74 4.65 4.11
CA LYS A 71 11.99 3.95 3.75
C LYS A 71 12.15 3.86 2.24
N LYS A 72 11.08 3.49 1.51
CA LYS A 72 11.05 3.44 0.04
C LYS A 72 11.28 4.82 -0.57
N TYR A 73 10.64 5.86 -0.04
CA TYR A 73 10.84 7.24 -0.46
C TYR A 73 12.30 7.68 -0.27
N LYS A 74 12.88 7.44 0.91
CA LYS A 74 14.30 7.76 1.18
C LYS A 74 15.25 7.00 0.25
N GLN A 75 14.96 5.74 -0.08
CA GLN A 75 15.74 4.96 -1.05
C GLN A 75 15.62 5.54 -2.47
N ALA A 76 14.40 5.84 -2.92
CA ALA A 76 14.15 6.42 -4.24
C ALA A 76 14.83 7.78 -4.42
N VAL A 77 14.79 8.64 -3.40
CA VAL A 77 15.48 9.95 -3.43
C VAL A 77 17.00 9.80 -3.46
N LYS A 78 17.56 8.81 -2.75
CA LYS A 78 19.00 8.52 -2.82
C LYS A 78 19.40 8.07 -4.22
N GLN A 79 18.62 7.16 -4.83
CA GLN A 79 18.85 6.67 -6.19
C GLN A 79 18.73 7.80 -7.23
N SER A 80 17.71 8.66 -7.13
CA SER A 80 17.56 9.79 -8.06
C SER A 80 18.71 10.77 -7.95
N LYS A 81 19.11 11.15 -6.73
CA LYS A 81 20.27 12.03 -6.51
C LYS A 81 21.56 11.39 -7.01
N GLN A 82 21.77 10.09 -6.84
CA GLN A 82 22.95 9.40 -7.38
C GLN A 82 22.99 9.39 -8.92
N LYS A 83 21.84 9.21 -9.58
CA LYS A 83 21.74 9.23 -11.05
C LYS A 83 22.15 10.58 -11.66
N TYR A 84 21.85 11.69 -10.99
CA TYR A 84 22.16 13.04 -11.46
C TYR A 84 23.46 13.64 -10.87
N LYS A 85 24.14 12.93 -9.96
CA LYS A 85 25.45 13.33 -9.41
C LYS A 85 26.63 12.94 -10.29
N GLN A 86 26.43 12.05 -11.27
CA GLN A 86 27.44 11.83 -12.30
C GLN A 86 27.46 13.08 -13.17
N PRO A 87 28.57 13.85 -13.23
CA PRO A 87 28.69 14.89 -14.24
C PRO A 87 28.51 14.18 -15.57
N SER A 88 27.49 14.62 -16.34
CA SER A 88 27.39 14.25 -17.75
C SER A 88 28.79 14.33 -18.32
N PRO A 89 29.35 13.26 -18.92
CA PRO A 89 30.65 13.37 -19.55
C PRO A 89 30.57 14.57 -20.49
N PRO A 90 31.52 15.52 -20.41
CA PRO A 90 31.48 16.70 -21.25
C PRO A 90 31.44 16.19 -22.68
N VAL A 91 30.37 16.52 -23.39
CA VAL A 91 30.28 16.31 -24.83
C VAL A 91 31.50 17.03 -25.41
N LYS A 92 32.53 16.27 -25.77
CA LYS A 92 33.76 16.80 -26.35
C LYS A 92 33.37 17.51 -27.64
N LYS A 93 33.23 18.83 -27.58
CA LYS A 93 33.13 19.69 -28.76
C LYS A 93 34.50 19.66 -29.42
N THR A 94 34.64 18.88 -30.47
CA THR A 94 35.85 18.87 -31.29
C THR A 94 35.95 20.22 -32.00
N ASN A 95 36.87 21.07 -31.56
CA ASN A 95 37.21 22.33 -32.22
C ASN A 95 37.82 22.02 -33.59
N ALA A 96 37.07 22.22 -34.66
CA ALA A 96 37.63 22.34 -36.00
C ALA A 96 38.13 23.78 -36.19
N ALA A 97 39.42 23.89 -36.49
CA ALA A 97 40.17 25.13 -36.63
C ALA A 97 39.73 25.98 -37.84
N LYS A 98 40.17 27.24 -37.77
CA LYS A 98 39.86 28.40 -38.61
C LYS A 98 40.17 28.18 -40.11
N THR A 99 39.29 28.75 -40.94
CA THR A 99 39.34 29.14 -42.38
C THR A 99 40.65 29.84 -42.82
N PRO A 100 41.00 30.03 -44.13
CA PRO A 100 40.11 30.10 -45.30
C PRO A 100 40.57 29.42 -46.63
N ALA A 101 39.60 29.36 -47.55
CA ALA A 101 39.60 29.06 -48.99
C ALA A 101 40.92 28.77 -49.73
N LYS A 102 41.04 27.55 -50.26
CA LYS A 102 41.60 27.29 -51.60
C LYS A 102 40.73 26.28 -52.38
N SER A 103 40.72 26.54 -53.68
CA SER A 103 40.00 25.97 -54.82
C SER A 103 39.73 24.45 -54.87
N SER A 104 38.56 24.13 -55.44
CA SER A 104 38.10 22.90 -56.15
C SER A 104 39.20 22.19 -56.99
N PRO A 105 39.06 20.92 -57.49
CA PRO A 105 37.87 20.05 -57.56
C PRO A 105 38.09 18.57 -57.15
N PHE A 106 37.01 17.77 -57.26
CA PHE A 106 36.91 16.29 -57.18
C PHE A 106 36.53 15.68 -55.82
N SER A 107 35.23 15.66 -55.53
CA SER A 107 34.46 14.41 -55.47
C SER A 107 32.98 14.70 -55.22
N LYS A 108 32.14 13.86 -55.79
CA LYS A 108 30.72 14.06 -56.02
C LYS A 108 29.89 13.75 -54.75
N LYS A 109 28.95 14.66 -54.46
CA LYS A 109 27.53 14.38 -54.15
C LYS A 109 27.12 14.02 -52.70
N LYS A 110 26.70 15.09 -52.01
CA LYS A 110 25.50 15.25 -51.13
C LYS A 110 25.40 14.41 -49.83
N ARG A 111 25.69 15.09 -48.72
CA ARG A 111 24.98 14.95 -47.43
C ARG A 111 23.46 14.92 -47.65
N LYS A 112 22.78 13.91 -47.10
CA LYS A 112 21.45 14.12 -46.50
C LYS A 112 21.53 13.71 -45.03
N ARG A 113 21.38 14.72 -44.17
CA ARG A 113 21.07 14.55 -42.75
C ARG A 113 19.64 14.01 -42.65
N THR A 114 19.46 12.81 -42.13
CA THR A 114 18.16 12.30 -41.65
C THR A 114 18.32 11.80 -40.21
N ASN A 115 18.89 12.67 -39.37
CA ASN A 115 18.79 12.56 -37.92
C ASN A 115 17.75 13.59 -37.46
N THR A 116 16.47 13.23 -37.59
CA THR A 116 15.37 13.82 -36.85
C THR A 116 14.95 12.80 -35.78
N PRO A 117 14.77 13.21 -34.51
CA PRO A 117 14.32 12.29 -33.47
C PRO A 117 12.84 12.02 -33.69
N GLN A 118 12.52 10.87 -34.27
CA GLN A 118 11.13 10.43 -34.39
C GLN A 118 10.62 10.07 -32.99
N LEU A 119 9.54 10.72 -32.54
CA LEU A 119 8.79 10.30 -31.36
C LEU A 119 8.25 8.90 -31.63
N ARG A 120 8.85 7.88 -31.01
CA ARG A 120 8.25 6.55 -30.98
C ARG A 120 7.24 6.52 -29.84
N VAL A 121 6.04 6.08 -30.16
CA VAL A 121 5.00 5.81 -29.17
C VAL A 121 5.56 4.77 -28.20
N ILE A 122 5.44 5.02 -26.90
CA ILE A 122 5.75 4.01 -25.89
C ILE A 122 4.66 2.95 -26.04
N GLU A 123 4.97 1.88 -26.75
CA GLU A 123 4.11 0.69 -26.74
C GLU A 123 4.09 0.16 -25.31
N GLY A 124 2.93 0.31 -24.67
CA GLY A 124 2.71 -0.21 -23.33
C GLY A 124 2.95 -1.71 -23.33
N ASN A 125 3.66 -2.18 -22.31
CA ASN A 125 3.88 -3.60 -22.04
C ASN A 125 2.53 -4.30 -21.71
N LYS A 126 1.75 -4.61 -22.73
CA LYS A 126 0.62 -5.53 -22.66
C LYS A 126 1.04 -6.82 -23.36
N SER A 127 1.08 -7.88 -22.57
CA SER A 127 1.39 -9.27 -22.92
C SER A 127 2.82 -9.54 -23.42
N LYS A 128 3.77 -9.58 -22.49
CA LYS A 128 4.91 -10.50 -22.59
C LYS A 128 4.73 -11.69 -21.65
N ASP A 129 3.50 -12.21 -21.58
CA ASP A 129 3.24 -13.60 -21.21
C ASP A 129 2.87 -14.32 -22.50
N LYS A 130 3.84 -15.05 -23.06
CA LYS A 130 3.65 -16.27 -23.86
C LYS A 130 5.01 -16.81 -24.29
N ASN A 131 5.33 -17.98 -23.71
CA ASN A 131 6.20 -19.03 -24.23
C ASN A 131 7.67 -18.69 -24.52
N ARG A 132 8.51 -18.84 -23.48
CA ARG A 132 9.89 -19.32 -23.65
C ARG A 132 9.87 -20.85 -23.62
N ALA A 133 9.78 -21.48 -24.77
CA ALA A 133 10.22 -22.85 -25.00
C ALA A 133 10.47 -23.09 -26.49
N THR A 134 11.53 -23.85 -26.78
CA THR A 134 11.90 -24.51 -28.05
C THR A 134 12.57 -23.63 -29.12
N PHE A 135 13.66 -23.99 -29.79
CA PHE A 135 14.53 -25.19 -29.81
C PHE A 135 16.00 -24.74 -29.85
#